data_AF-A0A0F7UZ06-F1
#
_entry.id   AF-A0A0F7UZ06-F1
#
_cell.length_a   1.000
_cell.length_b   1.000
_cell.length_c   1.000
_cell.angle_alpha   90.00
_cell.angle_beta   90.00
_cell.angle_gamma   90.00
#
_symmetry.space_group_name_H-M   'P 1'
#
loop_
_entity.id
_entity.type
_entity.pdbx_description
1 polymer ?
#
loop_
_entity_poly.entity_id
_entity_poly.type
_entity_poly.pdbx_seq_one_letter_code
_entity_poly.pdbx_strand_id
1 'polypeptide(L)'
;MSAVKTTIKTDMCSFSEYRIYPGRGQRFVAKDGKVHTFIHRKEASLFRQKIKPVKLHWTLVWRRMNKKGGKDAVNKRRSRKATKTVQKAIVGLSLEDIKRTRAQKPETKAKSATAVKDAKEKSKKSKAAGVRPQSGPAQKVQIPKQQKQATRGRK
;
A
#
# COMPACT_ATOMS: atom_id res chain seq x y z
N MET A 1 -5.99 9.80 18.67
CA MET A 1 -6.62 9.91 20.00
C MET A 1 -5.98 8.86 20.87
N SER A 2 -4.89 9.23 21.52
CA SER A 2 -4.21 8.43 22.53
C SER A 2 -5.25 7.82 23.47
N ALA A 3 -5.17 6.51 23.68
CA ALA A 3 -5.99 5.85 24.66
C ALA A 3 -5.57 6.39 26.02
N VAL A 4 -6.35 7.34 26.57
CA VAL A 4 -6.23 7.75 27.96
C VAL A 4 -6.46 6.50 28.80
N LYS A 5 -5.36 5.89 29.27
CA LYS A 5 -5.38 4.76 30.19
C LYS A 5 -5.57 5.33 31.59
N THR A 6 -6.81 5.71 31.89
CA THR A 6 -7.21 5.94 33.27
C THR A 6 -7.13 4.60 34.01
N THR A 7 -6.43 4.56 35.14
CA THR A 7 -6.22 3.36 36.00
C THR A 7 -7.54 2.78 36.56
N ILE A 8 -8.66 3.45 36.30
CA ILE A 8 -9.99 3.09 36.78
C ILE A 8 -10.67 2.18 35.75
N LYS A 9 -11.10 0.98 36.19
CA LYS A 9 -11.91 0.07 35.39
C LYS A 9 -13.23 0.76 35.02
N THR A 10 -13.44 0.96 33.72
CA THR A 10 -14.69 1.51 33.19
C THR A 10 -15.48 0.42 32.49
N ASP A 11 -16.76 0.30 32.82
CA ASP A 11 -17.68 -0.55 32.08
C ASP A 11 -18.21 0.22 30.85
N MET A 12 -18.81 -0.48 29.89
CA MET A 12 -19.42 0.14 28.71
C MET A 12 -20.95 0.03 28.77
N CYS A 13 -21.63 1.09 28.37
CA CYS A 13 -23.08 1.08 28.24
C CYS A 13 -23.53 0.18 27.09
N SER A 14 -24.40 -0.78 27.36
CA SER A 14 -24.91 -1.70 26.35
C SER A 14 -25.79 -1.02 25.29
N PHE A 15 -26.37 0.15 25.60
CA PHE A 15 -27.25 0.89 24.68
C PHE A 15 -26.51 1.96 23.88
N SER A 16 -25.76 2.82 24.56
CA SER A 16 -25.14 4.01 23.98
C SER A 16 -23.63 3.89 23.75
N GLU A 17 -22.99 2.80 24.18
CA GLU A 17 -21.53 2.55 24.10
C GLU A 17 -20.64 3.60 24.80
N TYR A 18 -21.22 4.47 25.64
CA TYR A 18 -20.46 5.39 26.47
C TYR A 18 -19.78 4.65 27.64
N ARG A 19 -18.67 5.21 28.12
CA ARG A 19 -17.95 4.72 29.30
C ARG A 19 -18.72 5.00 30.58
N ILE A 20 -18.82 3.99 31.43
CA ILE A 20 -19.43 4.03 32.75
C ILE A 20 -18.30 3.98 33.77
N TYR A 21 -18.20 5.03 34.58
CA TYR A 21 -17.29 5.04 35.72
C TYR A 21 -17.94 4.36 36.93
N PRO A 22 -17.14 3.80 37.86
CA PRO A 22 -17.66 3.22 39.09
C PRO A 22 -18.63 4.15 39.83
N GLY A 23 -19.65 3.59 40.47
CA GLY A 23 -20.68 4.36 41.19
C GLY A 23 -21.75 5.00 40.30
N ARG A 24 -21.80 4.68 39.00
CA ARG A 24 -22.79 5.23 38.06
C ARG A 24 -23.55 4.15 37.32
N GLY A 25 -24.82 4.45 37.03
CA GLY A 25 -25.66 3.60 36.21
C GLY A 25 -26.32 2.45 36.95
N GLN A 26 -26.83 1.49 36.18
CA GLN A 26 -27.52 0.30 36.69
C GLN A 26 -27.23 -0.91 35.79
N ARG A 27 -27.29 -2.11 36.37
CA ARG A 27 -27.19 -3.39 35.64
C ARG A 27 -28.56 -4.04 35.59
N PHE A 28 -28.97 -4.42 34.39
CA PHE A 28 -30.19 -5.17 34.13
C PHE A 28 -29.82 -6.58 33.70
N VAL A 29 -30.31 -7.58 34.42
CA VAL A 29 -30.16 -8.99 34.05
C VAL A 29 -31.43 -9.42 33.34
N ALA A 30 -31.31 -9.75 32.06
CA ALA A 30 -32.42 -10.23 31.26
C ALA A 30 -32.76 -11.69 31.60
N LYS A 31 -33.95 -12.15 31.20
CA LYS A 31 -34.43 -13.51 31.48
C LYS A 31 -33.54 -14.60 30.85
N ASP A 32 -32.85 -14.27 29.77
CA ASP A 32 -31.85 -15.12 29.10
C ASP A 32 -30.46 -15.09 29.76
N GLY A 33 -30.34 -14.47 30.94
CA GLY A 33 -29.09 -14.36 31.70
C GLY A 33 -28.13 -13.28 31.18
N LYS A 34 -28.50 -12.55 30.10
CA LYS A 34 -27.65 -11.47 29.58
C LYS A 34 -27.67 -10.26 30.49
N VAL A 35 -26.49 -9.76 30.81
CA VAL A 35 -26.32 -8.55 31.62
C VAL A 35 -26.15 -7.34 30.72
N HIS A 36 -27.07 -6.39 30.84
CA HIS A 36 -27.01 -5.10 30.18
C HIS A 36 -26.68 -4.01 31.19
N THR A 37 -25.63 -3.23 30.94
CA THR A 37 -25.25 -2.12 31.82
C THR A 37 -25.67 -0.80 31.18
N PHE A 38 -26.36 0.06 31.92
CA PHE A 38 -26.86 1.36 31.46
C PHE A 38 -26.30 2.50 32.28
N ILE A 39 -25.96 3.63 31.66
CA ILE A 39 -25.43 4.81 32.36
C ILE A 39 -26.53 5.61 33.06
N HIS A 40 -27.63 5.88 32.35
CA HIS A 40 -28.75 6.63 32.90
C HIS A 40 -30.07 5.87 32.79
N ARG A 41 -31.08 6.42 33.47
CA ARG A 41 -32.48 5.98 33.37
C ARG A 41 -33.02 6.11 31.93
N LYS A 42 -32.51 7.08 31.15
CA LYS A 42 -32.91 7.28 29.75
C LYS A 42 -32.62 6.04 28.91
N GLU A 43 -31.39 5.52 28.95
CA GLU A 43 -31.01 4.31 28.21
C GLU A 43 -31.78 3.09 28.68
N ALA A 44 -31.96 2.93 29.98
CA ALA A 44 -32.73 1.83 30.54
C ALA A 44 -34.20 1.86 30.10
N SER A 45 -34.82 3.05 30.06
CA SER A 45 -36.19 3.23 29.58
C SER A 45 -36.31 2.90 28.10
N LEU A 46 -35.42 3.44 27.25
CA LEU A 46 -35.41 3.15 25.81
C LEU A 46 -35.18 1.67 25.50
N PHE A 47 -34.34 1.00 26.28
CA PHE A 47 -34.11 -0.44 26.18
C PHE A 47 -35.37 -1.24 26.52
N ARG A 48 -36.09 -0.87 27.59
CA ARG A 48 -37.36 -1.51 27.99
C ARG A 48 -38.46 -1.30 26.94
N GLN A 49 -38.48 -0.13 26.29
CA GLN A 49 -39.34 0.17 25.14
C GLN A 49 -38.94 -0.59 23.86
N LYS A 50 -37.85 -1.39 23.88
CA LYS A 50 -37.33 -2.16 22.74
C LYS A 50 -36.95 -1.29 21.53
N ILE A 51 -36.62 -0.02 21.77
CA ILE A 51 -36.15 0.89 20.72
C ILE A 51 -34.71 0.52 20.37
N LYS A 52 -34.45 0.27 19.08
CA LYS A 52 -33.10 -0.06 18.62
C LYS A 52 -32.22 1.20 18.66
N PRO A 53 -31.01 1.15 19.27
CA PRO A 53 -30.11 2.31 19.34
C PRO A 53 -29.70 2.81 17.95
N VAL A 54 -29.67 1.93 16.95
CA VAL A 54 -29.44 2.25 15.53
C VAL A 54 -30.43 3.27 14.97
N LYS A 55 -31.63 3.43 15.55
CA LYS A 55 -32.61 4.42 15.09
C LYS A 55 -32.43 5.80 15.75
N LEU A 56 -31.58 5.90 16.77
CA LEU A 56 -31.42 7.12 17.57
C LEU A 56 -30.14 7.86 17.21
N HIS A 57 -30.31 9.04 16.61
CA HIS A 57 -29.25 9.90 16.08
C HIS A 57 -28.10 10.22 17.06
N TRP A 58 -28.41 10.31 18.36
CA TRP A 58 -27.44 10.71 19.36
C TRP A 58 -26.49 9.58 19.79
N THR A 59 -26.84 8.31 19.53
CA THR A 59 -26.08 7.13 19.95
C THR A 59 -24.81 6.94 19.12
N LEU A 60 -23.80 6.27 19.70
CA LEU A 60 -22.58 5.93 18.98
C LEU A 60 -22.82 4.91 17.86
N VAL A 61 -23.78 4.00 18.05
CA VAL A 61 -24.13 2.97 17.06
C VAL A 61 -24.67 3.61 15.77
N TRP A 62 -25.63 4.56 15.88
CA TRP A 62 -26.12 5.32 14.72
C TRP A 62 -24.98 6.08 14.05
N ARG A 63 -24.14 6.77 14.82
CA ARG A 63 -23.00 7.51 14.27
C ARG A 63 -22.03 6.60 13.50
N ARG A 64 -21.76 5.39 13.99
CA ARG A 64 -20.91 4.41 13.29
C ARG A 64 -21.52 3.96 11.98
N MET A 65 -22.81 3.63 11.97
CA MET A 65 -23.52 3.20 10.76
C MET A 65 -23.58 4.32 9.71
N ASN A 66 -23.81 5.56 10.13
CA ASN A 66 -23.90 6.73 9.26
C ASN A 66 -22.55 7.41 9.00
N LYS A 67 -21.44 6.76 9.36
CA LYS A 67 -20.06 7.27 9.17
C LYS A 67 -19.84 8.67 9.75
N LYS A 68 -20.56 8.99 10.82
CA LYS A 68 -20.39 10.21 11.62
C LYS A 68 -19.32 9.94 12.68
N GLY A 69 -18.06 9.84 12.24
CA GLY A 69 -16.92 9.67 13.14
C GLY A 69 -15.58 9.80 12.40
N GLY A 70 -14.60 10.46 13.01
CA GLY A 70 -13.30 10.76 12.37
C GLY A 70 -12.36 9.56 12.17
N LYS A 71 -12.82 8.32 12.39
CA LYS A 71 -11.96 7.12 12.36
C LYS A 71 -11.81 6.51 10.95
N ASP A 72 -12.69 6.83 10.00
CA ASP A 72 -12.60 6.34 8.62
C ASP A 72 -11.33 6.82 7.87
N ALA A 73 -10.69 7.90 8.34
CA ALA A 73 -9.46 8.41 7.74
C ALA A 73 -8.23 7.51 8.01
N VAL A 74 -8.26 6.68 9.06
CA VAL A 74 -7.08 5.90 9.48
C VAL A 74 -6.90 4.64 8.61
N ASN A 75 -7.98 3.97 8.22
CA ASN A 75 -7.92 2.76 7.40
C ASN A 75 -7.65 3.02 5.91
N LYS A 76 -7.74 4.27 5.44
CA LYS A 76 -7.28 4.64 4.08
C LYS A 76 -5.76 4.78 3.97
N ARG A 77 -5.00 4.60 5.05
CA ARG A 77 -3.53 4.48 4.98
C ARG A 77 -3.19 3.13 4.32
N ARG A 78 -3.04 3.20 3.00
CA ARG A 78 -2.63 2.14 2.05
C ARG A 78 -1.73 1.10 2.72
N SER A 79 -2.19 -0.16 2.70
CA SER A 79 -1.30 -1.31 2.87
C SER A 79 -0.24 -1.25 1.76
N ARG A 80 1.04 -1.10 2.13
CA ARG A 80 2.14 -1.26 1.18
C ARG A 80 2.16 -2.73 0.77
N LYS A 81 1.86 -3.03 -0.50
CA LYS A 81 2.14 -4.36 -1.06
C LYS A 81 3.65 -4.60 -0.92
N ALA A 82 4.03 -5.53 -0.05
CA ALA A 82 5.40 -5.99 0.02
C ALA A 82 5.70 -6.79 -1.26
N THR A 83 6.42 -6.19 -2.20
CA THR A 83 7.05 -6.92 -3.30
C THR A 83 8.15 -7.79 -2.72
N LYS A 84 7.78 -8.99 -2.23
CA LYS A 84 8.75 -10.05 -1.98
C LYS A 84 9.29 -10.49 -3.34
N THR A 85 10.42 -9.93 -3.74
CA THR A 85 11.19 -10.44 -4.88
C THR A 85 11.73 -11.81 -4.50
N VAL A 86 10.94 -12.85 -4.73
CA VAL A 86 11.41 -14.23 -4.61
C VAL A 86 12.54 -14.38 -5.61
N GLN A 87 13.79 -14.45 -5.12
CA GLN A 87 14.92 -14.87 -5.94
C GLN A 87 14.66 -16.36 -6.24
N LYS A 88 14.24 -16.69 -7.46
CA LYS A 88 14.10 -18.09 -7.92
C LYS A 88 15.40 -18.49 -8.59
N ALA A 89 15.81 -19.76 -8.43
CA ALA A 89 16.93 -20.31 -9.18
C ALA A 89 16.62 -20.21 -10.67
N ILE A 90 17.64 -19.88 -11.46
CA ILE A 90 17.54 -19.84 -12.93
C ILE A 90 18.16 -21.15 -13.43
N VAL A 91 17.58 -21.79 -14.43
CA VAL A 91 18.13 -23.05 -14.96
C VAL A 91 19.60 -22.83 -15.37
N GLY A 92 20.51 -23.61 -14.78
CA GLY A 92 21.96 -23.47 -14.98
C GLY A 92 22.71 -22.61 -13.94
N LEU A 93 22.02 -21.91 -13.03
CA LEU A 93 22.63 -21.21 -11.88
C LEU A 93 21.81 -21.39 -10.60
N SER A 94 22.46 -21.92 -9.55
CA SER A 94 21.82 -22.06 -8.24
C SER A 94 21.65 -20.69 -7.56
N LEU A 95 20.72 -20.61 -6.60
CA LEU A 95 20.50 -19.39 -5.82
C LEU A 95 21.75 -18.93 -5.06
N GLU A 96 22.63 -19.85 -4.69
CA GLU A 96 23.85 -19.55 -3.96
C GLU A 96 24.93 -18.96 -4.87
N ASP A 97 25.03 -19.41 -6.13
CA ASP A 97 25.96 -18.86 -7.10
C ASP A 97 25.60 -17.43 -7.51
N ILE A 98 24.29 -17.14 -7.62
CA ILE A 98 23.77 -15.79 -7.90
C ILE A 98 24.12 -14.83 -6.75
N LYS A 99 24.02 -15.27 -5.50
CA LYS A 99 24.38 -14.45 -4.33
C LYS A 99 25.90 -14.20 -4.26
N ARG A 100 26.71 -15.24 -4.47
CA ARG A 100 28.18 -15.15 -4.48
C ARG A 100 28.69 -14.19 -5.55
N THR A 101 28.20 -14.33 -6.79
CA THR A 101 28.56 -13.44 -7.91
C THR A 101 28.11 -11.99 -7.66
N ARG A 102 27.00 -11.79 -6.95
CA ARG A 102 26.50 -10.45 -6.62
C ARG A 102 27.31 -9.79 -5.49
N ALA A 103 27.81 -10.56 -4.53
CA ALA A 103 28.68 -10.07 -3.46
C ALA A 103 30.07 -9.64 -3.97
N GLN A 104 30.60 -10.29 -5.00
CA GLN A 104 31.91 -10.00 -5.61
C GLN A 104 31.98 -8.73 -6.50
N LYS A 105 30.91 -7.93 -6.56
CA LYS A 105 30.78 -6.80 -7.51
C LYS A 105 31.61 -5.52 -7.26
N PRO A 106 32.27 -5.24 -6.12
CA PRO A 106 33.08 -4.02 -6.05
C PRO A 106 34.40 -4.12 -6.85
N GLU A 107 35.07 -5.27 -6.84
CA GLU A 107 36.42 -5.41 -7.43
C GLU A 107 36.41 -5.88 -8.89
N THR A 108 35.40 -6.66 -9.29
CA THR A 108 35.27 -7.17 -10.66
C THR A 108 34.89 -6.08 -11.67
N LYS A 109 34.25 -4.99 -11.23
CA LYS A 109 33.98 -3.82 -12.08
C LYS A 109 35.26 -3.09 -12.52
N ALA A 110 36.28 -3.03 -11.68
CA ALA A 110 37.58 -2.46 -12.04
C ALA A 110 38.27 -3.29 -13.13
N LYS A 111 38.19 -4.62 -13.05
CA LYS A 111 38.75 -5.56 -14.05
C LYS A 111 38.00 -5.49 -15.39
N SER A 112 36.70 -5.22 -15.38
CA SER A 112 35.95 -5.00 -16.62
C SER A 112 36.33 -3.69 -17.32
N ALA A 113 36.70 -2.65 -16.56
CA ALA A 113 37.15 -1.38 -17.12
C ALA A 113 38.53 -1.47 -17.80
N THR A 114 39.43 -2.34 -17.30
CA THR A 114 40.71 -2.61 -17.93
C THR A 114 40.55 -3.49 -19.18
N ALA A 115 39.74 -4.55 -19.10
CA ALA A 115 39.45 -5.41 -20.25
C ALA A 115 38.80 -4.67 -21.44
N VAL A 116 37.95 -3.67 -21.16
CA VAL A 116 37.37 -2.81 -22.22
C VAL A 116 38.42 -1.89 -22.85
N LYS A 117 39.41 -1.42 -22.09
CA LYS A 117 40.53 -0.63 -22.62
C LYS A 117 41.44 -1.51 -23.50
N ASP A 118 41.77 -2.70 -23.05
CA ASP A 118 42.61 -3.65 -23.80
C ASP A 118 41.91 -4.12 -25.10
N ALA A 119 40.59 -4.33 -25.08
CA ALA A 119 39.81 -4.63 -26.29
C ALA A 119 39.73 -3.43 -27.26
N LYS A 120 39.68 -2.20 -26.72
CA LYS A 120 39.71 -0.98 -27.52
C LYS A 120 41.09 -0.73 -28.15
N GLU A 121 42.18 -1.15 -27.49
CA GLU A 121 43.53 -1.08 -28.04
C GLU A 121 43.81 -2.16 -29.07
N LYS A 122 43.33 -3.39 -28.85
CA LYS A 122 43.40 -4.47 -29.84
C LYS A 122 42.58 -4.16 -31.10
N SER A 123 41.41 -3.53 -30.97
CA SER A 123 40.61 -3.10 -32.12
C SER A 123 41.19 -1.87 -32.84
N LYS A 124 41.98 -1.03 -32.16
CA LYS A 124 42.78 0.03 -32.81
C LYS A 124 43.97 -0.55 -33.57
N LYS A 125 44.64 -1.56 -33.02
CA LYS A 125 45.74 -2.29 -33.70
C LYS A 125 45.24 -3.08 -34.92
N SER A 126 44.06 -3.70 -34.86
CA SER A 126 43.47 -4.36 -36.04
C SER A 126 42.94 -3.39 -37.10
N LYS A 127 42.56 -2.16 -36.73
CA LYS A 127 42.22 -1.09 -37.68
C LYS A 127 43.43 -0.40 -38.31
N ALA A 128 44.61 -0.49 -37.71
CA ALA A 128 45.85 0.06 -38.28
C ALA A 128 46.51 -0.87 -39.31
N ALA A 129 46.11 -2.15 -39.37
CA ALA A 129 46.64 -3.14 -40.32
C ALA A 129 45.82 -3.29 -41.62
N GLY A 130 44.81 -2.44 -41.85
CA GLY A 130 43.98 -2.50 -43.06
C GLY A 130 43.77 -1.12 -43.68
N VAL A 131 44.62 -0.75 -44.64
CA VAL A 131 44.41 0.42 -45.51
C VAL A 131 44.39 -0.04 -46.97
N ARG A 132 43.21 0.07 -47.62
CA ARG A 132 42.98 0.56 -49.02
C ARG A 132 41.48 0.45 -49.40
N PRO A 133 40.93 1.27 -50.32
CA PRO A 133 40.50 2.65 -50.08
C PRO A 133 39.03 2.98 -50.52
N GLN A 134 38.52 4.10 -49.98
CA GLN A 134 37.61 5.14 -50.52
C GLN A 134 36.42 4.81 -51.47
N SER A 135 35.23 5.31 -51.10
CA SER A 135 34.41 6.31 -51.85
C SER A 135 33.03 6.44 -51.16
N GLY A 136 32.62 7.61 -50.65
CA GLY A 136 31.84 8.63 -51.39
C GLY A 136 30.53 8.94 -50.62
N PRO A 137 29.94 10.14 -50.73
CA PRO A 137 29.31 10.83 -49.59
C PRO A 137 27.78 10.71 -49.48
N ALA A 138 27.29 11.16 -48.31
CA ALA A 138 25.89 11.19 -47.87
C ALA A 138 24.96 12.06 -48.73
N GLN A 139 23.70 11.62 -48.89
CA GLN A 139 22.57 12.47 -49.26
C GLN A 139 21.43 12.32 -48.25
N LYS A 140 21.11 13.44 -47.58
CA LYS A 140 19.83 13.70 -46.93
C LYS A 140 18.78 13.84 -48.03
N VAL A 141 17.64 13.16 -47.93
CA VAL A 141 16.41 13.58 -48.62
C VAL A 141 15.24 13.55 -47.64
N GLN A 142 14.55 14.69 -47.65
CA GLN A 142 13.44 15.09 -46.82
C GLN A 142 12.12 14.44 -47.29
N ILE A 143 11.20 14.37 -46.33
CA ILE A 143 9.80 13.91 -46.39
C ILE A 143 9.00 14.69 -47.45
N PRO A 144 7.95 14.07 -48.05
CA PRO A 144 6.71 14.80 -48.24
C PRO A 144 5.51 14.15 -47.55
N LYS A 145 4.77 15.08 -46.97
CA LYS A 145 3.51 15.04 -46.24
C LYS A 145 2.38 14.63 -47.20
N GLN A 146 1.56 13.65 -46.83
CA GLN A 146 0.21 13.48 -47.39
C GLN A 146 -0.86 13.53 -46.32
N GLN A 147 -1.94 14.19 -46.70
CA GLN A 147 -3.01 14.78 -45.91
C GLN A 147 -4.26 13.90 -45.91
N LYS A 148 -5.05 14.04 -44.83
CA LYS A 148 -6.51 13.94 -44.74
C LYS A 148 -7.17 12.57 -44.95
N GLN A 149 -7.87 12.09 -43.92
CA GLN A 149 -9.33 12.23 -43.87
C GLN A 149 -9.89 12.02 -42.46
N ALA A 150 -10.94 12.78 -42.16
CA ALA A 150 -11.72 12.80 -40.93
C ALA A 150 -12.98 11.92 -41.05
N THR A 151 -13.77 11.91 -39.98
CA THR A 151 -15.10 11.27 -39.75
C THR A 151 -14.98 9.88 -39.12
N ARG A 152 -15.73 9.46 -38.10
CA ARG A 152 -16.90 9.93 -37.32
C ARG A 152 -16.79 9.24 -35.94
N GLY A 153 -16.97 9.90 -34.81
CA GLY A 153 -18.29 10.06 -34.18
C GLY A 153 -18.83 8.75 -33.60
N ARG A 154 -18.78 8.57 -32.27
CA ARG A 154 -19.68 7.66 -31.56
C ARG A 154 -20.03 8.20 -30.17
N LYS A 155 -21.35 8.26 -29.95
CA LYS A 155 -22.09 8.36 -28.69
C LYS A 155 -21.52 7.48 -27.59
#